data_AF-A0A800ME33-F1
#
_entry.id   AF-A0A800ME33-F1
#
_cell.length_a   1.000
_cell.length_b   1.000
_cell.length_c   1.000
_cell.angle_alpha   90.00
_cell.angle_beta   90.00
_cell.angle_gamma   90.00
#
_symmetry.space_group_name_H-M   'P 1'
#
loop_
_entity.id
_entity.type
_entity.pdbx_description
1 polymer ?
#
loop_
_entity_poly.entity_id
_entity_poly.type
_entity_poly.pdbx_seq_one_letter_code
_entity_poly.pdbx_strand_id
1 'polypeptide(L)' 'MSEYEAVRYTVEPVEGDAQIEIVIHASDGNKWEYGVPYSSTTGRYTFEEIDVIAMDFGDEFAEELSAKLDEVMKGLFT' A
#
# COMPACT_ATOMS: atom_id res chain seq x y z
N MET A 1 10.03 -12.44 -12.50
CA MET A 1 9.93 -11.22 -13.32
C MET A 1 8.55 -10.68 -13.04
N SER A 2 8.46 -9.41 -12.64
CA SER A 2 7.18 -8.75 -12.45
C SER A 2 6.42 -8.66 -13.78
N GLU A 3 5.10 -8.67 -13.69
CA GLU A 3 4.22 -8.51 -14.85
C GLU A 3 4.13 -7.04 -15.28
N TYR A 4 4.24 -6.13 -14.30
CA TYR A 4 4.12 -4.68 -14.45
C TYR A 4 5.29 -3.95 -13.78
N GLU A 5 5.45 -2.66 -14.13
CA GLU A 5 6.37 -1.73 -13.47
C GLU A 5 5.54 -0.59 -12.86
N ALA A 6 5.68 -0.37 -11.55
CA ALA A 6 5.03 0.75 -10.87
C ALA A 6 5.75 2.06 -11.21
N VAL A 7 5.08 2.97 -11.92
CA VAL A 7 5.66 4.26 -12.35
C VAL A 7 5.41 5.38 -11.34
N ARG A 8 4.31 5.30 -10.59
CA ARG A 8 4.01 6.18 -9.44
C ARG A 8 3.06 5.47 -8.49
N TYR A 9 3.16 5.77 -7.21
CA TYR A 9 2.20 5.30 -6.22
C TYR A 9 1.98 6.33 -5.10
N THR A 10 0.86 6.21 -4.39
CA THR A 10 0.55 6.95 -3.17
C THR A 10 0.10 5.99 -2.07
N VAL A 11 0.38 6.36 -0.81
CA VAL A 11 -0.04 5.64 0.39
C VAL A 11 -0.47 6.69 1.40
N GLU A 12 -1.77 6.83 1.64
CA GLU A 12 -2.32 7.95 2.42
C GLU A 12 -3.47 7.50 3.31
N PRO A 13 -3.58 8.00 4.55
CA PRO A 13 -4.72 7.71 5.40
C PRO A 13 -5.99 8.37 4.84
N VAL A 14 -7.12 7.66 4.93
CA VAL A 14 -8.42 8.18 4.54
C VAL A 14 -8.99 9.02 5.68
N GLU A 15 -9.23 10.31 5.44
CA GLU A 15 -9.76 11.20 6.47
C GLU A 15 -11.15 10.75 6.93
N GLY A 16 -11.30 10.55 8.25
CA GLY A 16 -12.56 10.13 8.86
C GLY A 16 -12.84 8.62 8.78
N ASP A 17 -11.90 7.82 8.24
CA ASP A 17 -12.01 6.36 8.17
C ASP A 17 -10.78 5.68 8.78
N ALA A 18 -10.95 4.44 9.26
CA ALA A 18 -9.87 3.61 9.80
C ALA A 18 -9.21 2.79 8.69
N GLN A 19 -8.83 3.46 7.61
CA GLN A 19 -8.25 2.86 6.40
C GLN A 19 -7.11 3.71 5.84
N ILE A 20 -6.11 3.06 5.25
CA ILE A 20 -5.10 3.67 4.38
C ILE A 20 -5.43 3.31 2.93
N GLU A 21 -5.45 4.31 2.05
CA GLU A 21 -5.58 4.12 0.61
C GLU A 21 -4.19 3.94 -0.02
N ILE A 22 -4.07 2.95 -0.89
CA ILE A 22 -2.92 2.75 -1.77
C ILE A 22 -3.40 2.92 -3.20
N VAL A 23 -2.69 3.74 -3.96
CA VAL A 23 -2.92 3.90 -5.40
C VAL A 23 -1.63 3.60 -6.14
N ILE A 24 -1.67 2.66 -7.09
CA ILE A 24 -0.53 2.32 -7.94
C ILE A 24 -0.90 2.63 -9.39
N HIS A 25 -0.01 3.32 -10.09
CA HIS A 25 -0.08 3.51 -11.52
C HIS A 25 1.07 2.75 -12.17
N ALA A 26 0.73 1.91 -13.15
CA ALA A 26 1.71 1.10 -13.85
C ALA A 26 2.08 1.66 -15.23
N SER A 27 3.16 1.12 -15.78
CA SER A 27 3.71 1.49 -17.08
C SER A 27 2.78 1.19 -18.27
N ASP A 28 1.84 0.27 -18.12
CA ASP A 28 0.82 -0.07 -19.12
C ASP A 28 -0.38 0.91 -19.15
N GLY A 29 -0.39 1.88 -18.24
CA GLY A 29 -1.45 2.87 -18.10
C GLY A 29 -2.60 2.46 -17.17
N ASN A 30 -2.56 1.25 -16.60
CA ASN A 30 -3.55 0.79 -15.64
C ASN A 30 -3.30 1.40 -14.24
N LYS A 31 -4.38 1.40 -13.44
CA LYS A 31 -4.41 1.91 -12.07
C LYS A 31 -5.00 0.84 -11.15
N TRP A 32 -4.34 0.60 -10.03
CA TRP A 32 -4.84 -0.24 -8.95
C TRP A 32 -5.07 0.59 -7.70
N GLU A 33 -6.14 0.28 -6.98
CA GLU A 33 -6.55 0.96 -5.77
C GLU A 33 -6.83 -0.09 -4.70
N TYR A 34 -6.22 0.07 -3.53
CA TYR A 34 -6.38 -0.83 -2.39
C TYR A 34 -6.74 -0.06 -1.13
N GLY A 35 -7.60 -0.66 -0.31
CA GLY A 35 -7.92 -0.17 1.02
C GLY A 35 -7.31 -1.07 2.07
N VAL A 36 -6.45 -0.52 2.91
CA VAL A 36 -5.81 -1.25 4.01
C VAL A 36 -6.48 -0.87 5.33
N PRO A 37 -7.35 -1.71 5.89
CA PRO A 37 -7.98 -1.43 7.17
C PRO A 37 -6.94 -1.48 8.28
N TYR A 38 -7.06 -0.57 9.24
CA TYR A 38 -6.22 -0.54 10.44
C TYR A 38 -7.03 -0.36 11.72
N SER A 39 -6.45 -0.78 12.83
CA SER A 39 -7.02 -0.58 14.15
C SER A 39 -6.52 0.73 14.76
N SER A 40 -7.40 1.72 14.87
CA SER A 40 -7.11 3.00 15.54
C SER A 40 -6.78 2.86 17.04
N THR A 41 -7.10 1.72 17.65
CA THR A 41 -6.79 1.48 19.07
C THR A 41 -5.42 0.83 19.28
N THR A 42 -4.97 0.01 18.32
CA THR A 42 -3.74 -0.79 18.48
C THR A 42 -2.61 -0.40 17.54
N GLY A 43 -2.88 0.45 16.54
CA GLY A 43 -1.91 0.87 15.53
C GLY A 43 -1.44 -0.26 14.61
N ARG A 44 -2.24 -1.33 14.48
CA ARG A 44 -1.95 -2.48 13.62
C ARG A 44 -2.81 -2.44 12.36
N TYR A 45 -2.24 -2.86 11.24
CA TYR A 45 -2.94 -3.05 9.97
C TYR A 45 -2.68 -4.46 9.44
N THR A 46 -3.53 -4.90 8.52
CA THR A 46 -3.33 -6.13 7.74
C THR A 46 -3.54 -5.78 6.27
N PHE A 47 -2.58 -6.15 5.41
CA PHE A 47 -2.70 -5.99 3.97
C PHE A 47 -2.53 -7.36 3.31
N GLU A 48 -3.63 -7.98 2.89
CA GLU A 48 -3.64 -9.35 2.36
C GLU A 48 -3.18 -9.41 0.90
N GLU A 49 -3.34 -8.32 0.16
CA GLU A 49 -3.00 -8.22 -1.25
C GLU A 49 -1.51 -7.99 -1.51
N ILE A 50 -0.67 -7.90 -0.47
CA ILE A 50 0.77 -7.67 -0.62
C ILE A 50 1.47 -8.77 -1.43
N ASP A 51 1.02 -10.03 -1.28
CA ASP A 51 1.55 -11.16 -2.05
C ASP A 51 1.20 -11.03 -3.54
N VAL A 52 0.03 -10.46 -3.86
CA VAL A 52 -0.37 -10.16 -5.24
C VAL A 52 0.48 -9.03 -5.80
N ILE A 53 0.75 -7.99 -5.02
CA ILE A 53 1.68 -6.92 -5.42
C ILE A 53 3.08 -7.46 -5.71
N ALA A 54 3.59 -8.38 -4.89
CA ALA A 54 4.88 -9.01 -5.12
C ALA A 54 4.90 -9.82 -6.44
N MET A 55 3.81 -10.53 -6.75
CA MET A 55 3.68 -11.24 -8.02
C MET A 55 3.61 -10.30 -9.23
N ASP A 56 2.79 -9.25 -9.13
CA ASP A 56 2.47 -8.35 -10.24
C ASP A 56 3.57 -7.31 -10.50
N PHE A 57 4.14 -6.72 -9.44
CA PHE A 57 5.07 -5.60 -9.50
C PHE A 57 6.48 -5.95 -9.00
N GLY A 58 6.66 -7.13 -8.39
CA GLY A 58 7.95 -7.63 -7.92
C GLY A 58 8.14 -7.44 -6.42
N ASP A 59 8.97 -8.31 -5.83
CA ASP A 59 9.26 -8.33 -4.38
C ASP A 59 9.85 -7.01 -3.88
N GLU A 60 10.74 -6.38 -4.67
CA GLU A 60 11.37 -5.11 -4.29
C GLU A 60 10.34 -3.99 -4.08
N PHE A 61 9.34 -3.90 -4.97
CA PHE A 61 8.28 -2.91 -4.83
C PHE A 61 7.31 -3.24 -3.69
N ALA A 62 7.01 -4.52 -3.47
CA ALA A 62 6.17 -4.95 -2.35
C ALA A 62 6.83 -4.63 -0.99
N GLU A 63 8.16 -4.83 -0.87
CA GLU A 63 8.92 -4.45 0.33
C GLU A 63 8.90 -2.93 0.55
N GLU A 64 9.10 -2.13 -0.51
CA GLU A 64 9.01 -0.67 -0.45
C GLU A 64 7.62 -0.21 0.02
N LEU A 65 6.56 -0.77 -0.56
CA LEU A 65 5.18 -0.43 -0.22
C LEU A 65 4.86 -0.77 1.24
N SER A 66 5.33 -1.92 1.73
CA SER A 66 5.16 -2.35 3.12
C SER A 66 5.88 -1.41 4.08
N ALA A 67 7.11 -1.00 3.77
CA ALA A 67 7.83 -0.02 4.56
C ALA A 67 7.10 1.33 4.59
N LYS A 68 6.48 1.74 3.48
CA LYS A 68 5.71 2.99 3.43
C LYS A 68 4.43 2.92 4.27
N LEU A 69 3.72 1.80 4.26
CA LEU A 69 2.57 1.57 5.13
C LEU A 69 2.96 1.69 6.61
N ASP A 70 4.09 1.10 7.00
CA ASP A 70 4.62 1.22 8.36
C ASP A 70 4.94 2.67 8.76
N GLU A 71 5.51 3.46 7.84
CA GLU A 71 5.77 4.89 8.08
C GLU A 71 4.48 5.68 8.29
N VAL A 72 3.49 5.50 7.41
CA VAL A 72 2.19 6.17 7.49
C VAL A 72 1.51 5.79 8.81
N MET A 73 1.48 4.51 9.14
CA MET A 73 0.89 4.02 10.39
C MET A 73 1.59 4.62 11.61
N LYS A 74 2.92 4.67 11.66
CA LYS A 74 3.64 5.32 12.77
C LYS A 74 3.29 6.80 12.89
N GLY A 75 3.13 7.50 11.76
CA GLY A 75 2.74 8.91 11.73
C GLY A 75 1.34 9.19 12.28
N LEU A 76 0.41 8.22 12.21
CA LEU A 76 -0.95 8.37 12.73
C LEU A 76 -1.06 8.34 14.26
N PHE A 77 -0.05 7.80 14.95
CA PHE A 77 -0.06 7.60 16.41
C PHE A 77 1.06 8.35 17.15
N THR A 78 1.77 9.25 16.47
CA THR A 78 2.84 10.09 17.05
C THR A 78 2.31 11.49 17.34
#